data_AF-A0A941BGW5-F1
#
_entry.id   AF-A0A941BGW5-F1
#
_cell.length_a   1.000
_cell.length_b   1.000
_cell.length_c   1.000
_cell.angle_alpha   90.00
_cell.angle_beta   90.00
_cell.angle_gamma   90.00
#
_symmetry.space_group_name_H-M   'P 1'
#
loop_
_entity.id
_entity.type
_entity.pdbx_description
1 polymer ?
#
loop_
_entity_poly.entity_id
_entity_poly.type
_entity_poly.pdbx_seq_one_letter_code
_entity_poly.pdbx_strand_id
1 'polypeptide(L)'
;MNSRIVPTLAALLAVLALSDQALAQQSAAPGINYPSVAAALKDLESRDGKDTVVTHGDGWTTVNEPAAAAQWSFPPVGHAAYPAVLRRTMVRGADGQVQVRTDHLCESPAAACQALLAEFAQLNERIEQAKRSRGRPPAPPASGG
;
A
#
# COMPACT_ATOMS: atom_id res chain seq x y z
N MET A 1 -1.87 -69.68 -38.50
CA MET A 1 -3.18 -69.73 -37.81
C MET A 1 -3.14 -68.69 -36.70
N ASN A 2 -3.38 -67.42 -36.99
CA ASN A 2 -4.68 -66.74 -37.20
C ASN A 2 -5.45 -66.48 -35.90
N SER A 3 -5.29 -65.23 -35.46
CA SER A 3 -6.15 -64.38 -34.62
C SER A 3 -7.66 -64.50 -34.87
N ARG A 4 -8.51 -64.26 -33.85
CA ARG A 4 -9.63 -63.26 -33.81
C ARG A 4 -10.04 -62.99 -32.33
N ILE A 5 -9.89 -61.78 -31.78
CA ILE A 5 -10.76 -60.57 -31.75
C ILE A 5 -11.60 -60.44 -30.45
N VAL A 6 -11.54 -59.22 -29.90
CA VAL A 6 -12.19 -58.61 -28.71
C VAL A 6 -13.59 -58.06 -29.05
N PRO A 7 -14.50 -57.86 -28.09
CA PRO A 7 -15.02 -56.49 -27.85
C PRO A 7 -15.26 -56.16 -26.34
N THR A 8 -14.70 -55.06 -25.80
CA THR A 8 -15.26 -53.69 -25.63
C THR A 8 -16.30 -53.52 -24.50
N LEU A 9 -15.99 -52.68 -23.49
CA LEU A 9 -16.75 -51.47 -23.06
C LEU A 9 -16.68 -51.16 -21.55
N ALA A 10 -16.28 -49.90 -21.29
CA ALA A 10 -16.81 -48.94 -20.32
C ALA A 10 -16.62 -49.19 -18.81
N ALA A 11 -15.73 -48.39 -18.20
CA ALA A 11 -16.12 -47.46 -17.13
C ALA A 11 -14.96 -46.48 -16.83
N LEU A 12 -14.90 -45.37 -17.58
CA LEU A 12 -14.35 -44.12 -17.07
C LEU A 12 -15.38 -43.56 -16.07
N LEU A 13 -14.95 -43.16 -14.86
CA LEU A 13 -15.45 -42.04 -14.03
C LEU A 13 -15.16 -42.30 -12.54
N ALA A 14 -14.11 -41.67 -12.01
CA ALA A 14 -14.01 -41.34 -10.59
C ALA A 14 -13.35 -39.96 -10.45
N VAL A 15 -14.21 -38.95 -10.53
CA VAL A 15 -13.93 -37.55 -10.23
C VAL A 15 -13.97 -37.38 -8.72
N LEU A 16 -12.87 -36.92 -8.11
CA LEU A 16 -12.91 -36.04 -6.94
C LEU A 16 -11.73 -35.09 -7.04
N ALA A 17 -11.97 -33.98 -7.74
CA ALA A 17 -11.10 -32.82 -7.74
C ALA A 17 -11.00 -32.29 -6.30
N LEU A 18 -9.83 -32.43 -5.68
CA LEU A 18 -9.45 -31.66 -4.50
C LEU A 18 -9.30 -30.20 -4.97
N SER A 19 -10.41 -29.49 -5.01
CA SER A 19 -10.40 -28.04 -5.24
C SER A 19 -9.93 -27.42 -3.95
N ASP A 20 -8.65 -27.03 -3.90
CA ASP A 20 -8.07 -26.18 -2.87
C ASP A 20 -8.94 -24.91 -2.73
N GLN A 21 -9.85 -24.92 -1.75
CA GLN A 21 -10.50 -23.70 -1.30
C GLN A 21 -9.52 -22.95 -0.39
N ALA A 22 -8.43 -22.47 -0.99
CA ALA A 22 -7.72 -21.34 -0.45
C ALA A 22 -8.63 -20.13 -0.63
N LEU A 23 -9.55 -19.93 0.33
CA LEU A 23 -10.16 -18.63 0.51
C LEU A 23 -8.98 -17.68 0.76
N ALA A 24 -8.58 -16.97 -0.28
CA ALA A 24 -7.78 -15.78 -0.11
C ALA A 24 -8.56 -14.96 0.91
N GLN A 25 -8.05 -14.89 2.14
CA GLN A 25 -8.37 -13.79 3.03
C GLN A 25 -7.88 -12.55 2.27
N GLN A 26 -8.74 -12.02 1.41
CA GLN A 26 -8.68 -10.66 0.94
C GLN A 26 -8.82 -9.85 2.21
N SER A 27 -7.70 -9.68 2.91
CA SER A 27 -7.55 -8.70 3.96
C SER A 27 -7.95 -7.41 3.26
N ALA A 28 -9.14 -6.90 3.58
CA ALA A 28 -9.54 -5.59 3.12
C ALA A 28 -8.35 -4.68 3.41
N ALA A 29 -7.69 -4.20 2.36
CA ALA A 29 -6.54 -3.34 2.55
C ALA A 29 -7.02 -2.20 3.46
N PRO A 30 -6.24 -1.80 4.49
CA PRO A 30 -6.60 -0.62 5.26
C PRO A 30 -6.81 0.52 4.26
N GLY A 31 -8.05 1.00 4.22
CA GLY A 31 -8.55 1.90 3.19
C GLY A 31 -8.79 3.28 3.75
N ILE A 32 -8.73 4.27 2.87
CA ILE A 32 -9.18 5.62 3.20
C ILE A 32 -10.71 5.62 3.20
N ASN A 33 -11.32 5.82 4.38
CA ASN A 33 -12.77 5.76 4.58
C ASN A 33 -13.47 7.09 4.24
N TYR A 34 -13.31 7.55 3.00
CA TYR A 34 -14.08 8.67 2.45
C TYR A 34 -14.81 8.23 1.18
N PRO A 35 -15.99 8.83 0.87
CA PRO A 35 -16.76 8.46 -0.31
C PRO A 35 -16.10 8.96 -1.62
N SER A 36 -15.20 9.93 -1.55
CA SER A 36 -14.42 10.43 -2.68
C SER A 36 -13.14 11.13 -2.23
N VAL A 37 -12.19 11.29 -3.16
CA VAL A 37 -10.96 12.07 -2.96
C VAL A 37 -11.28 13.51 -2.59
N ALA A 38 -12.27 14.11 -3.27
CA ALA A 38 -12.72 15.47 -2.99
C ALA A 38 -13.35 15.61 -1.59
N ALA A 39 -14.10 14.61 -1.14
CA ALA A 39 -14.66 14.60 0.21
C ALA A 39 -13.55 14.51 1.28
N ALA A 40 -12.54 13.68 1.04
CA ALA A 40 -11.38 13.58 1.91
C ALA A 40 -10.64 14.93 2.01
N LEU A 41 -10.33 15.54 0.87
CA LEU A 41 -9.63 16.82 0.81
C LEU A 41 -10.41 17.92 1.56
N LYS A 42 -11.71 18.05 1.27
CA LYS A 42 -12.58 19.04 1.92
C LYS A 42 -12.62 18.89 3.44
N ASP A 43 -12.74 17.66 3.95
CA ASP A 43 -12.72 17.41 5.40
C ASP A 43 -11.39 17.83 6.02
N LEU A 44 -10.29 17.34 5.44
CA LEU A 44 -8.92 17.58 5.92
C LEU A 44 -8.55 19.07 5.91
N GLU A 45 -8.96 19.82 4.89
CA GLU A 45 -8.75 21.27 4.80
C GLU A 45 -9.61 22.06 5.80
N SER A 46 -10.84 21.60 6.10
CA SER A 46 -11.71 22.27 7.09
C SER A 46 -11.15 22.23 8.52
N ARG A 47 -10.16 21.35 8.74
CA ARG A 47 -9.46 21.12 9.99
C ARG A 47 -8.10 21.84 10.07
N ASP A 48 -7.72 22.59 9.03
CA ASP A 48 -6.44 23.28 8.99
C ASP A 48 -6.26 24.27 10.16
N GLY A 49 -5.07 24.29 10.75
CA GLY A 49 -4.74 25.07 11.92
C GLY A 49 -5.33 24.55 13.24
N LYS A 50 -6.10 23.45 13.22
CA LYS A 50 -6.57 22.74 14.42
C LYS A 50 -5.72 21.50 14.64
N ASP A 51 -6.11 20.38 14.04
CA ASP A 51 -5.45 19.09 14.12
C ASP A 51 -4.76 18.69 12.82
N THR A 52 -4.95 19.49 11.75
CA THR A 52 -4.22 19.34 10.49
C THR A 52 -3.38 20.57 10.15
N VAL A 53 -2.33 20.37 9.35
CA VAL A 53 -1.52 21.43 8.74
C VAL A 53 -1.49 21.21 7.24
N VAL A 54 -2.13 22.10 6.49
CA VAL A 54 -2.21 22.05 5.03
C VAL A 54 -1.06 22.83 4.41
N THR A 55 -0.43 22.24 3.40
CA THR A 55 0.65 22.86 2.63
C THR A 55 0.45 22.60 1.15
N HIS A 56 0.80 23.59 0.34
CA HIS A 56 0.78 23.52 -1.12
C HIS A 56 2.21 23.71 -1.63
N GLY A 57 2.73 22.73 -2.36
CA GLY A 57 4.10 22.74 -2.87
C GLY A 57 4.20 21.94 -4.16
N ASP A 58 4.86 22.50 -5.18
CA ASP A 58 5.01 21.87 -6.50
C ASP A 58 3.66 21.40 -7.10
N GLY A 59 2.57 22.10 -6.78
CA GLY A 59 1.21 21.76 -7.19
C GLY A 59 0.52 20.67 -6.36
N TRP A 60 1.24 19.98 -5.48
CA TRP A 60 0.67 18.99 -4.56
C TRP A 60 0.00 19.68 -3.38
N THR A 61 -1.16 19.16 -2.96
CA THR A 61 -1.71 19.46 -1.64
C THR A 61 -1.25 18.37 -0.68
N THR A 62 -0.59 18.77 0.41
CA THR A 62 -0.16 17.87 1.48
C THR A 62 -0.81 18.29 2.79
N VAL A 63 -1.40 17.34 3.50
CA VAL A 63 -2.02 17.57 4.81
C VAL A 63 -1.30 16.72 5.85
N ASN A 64 -0.71 17.37 6.85
CA ASN A 64 -0.08 16.66 7.97
C ASN A 64 -1.09 16.56 9.13
N GLU A 65 -1.22 15.38 9.73
CA GLU A 65 -1.99 15.12 10.94
C GLU A 65 -1.03 14.67 12.06
N PRO A 66 -0.46 15.60 12.85
CA PRO A 66 0.62 15.27 13.79
C PRO A 66 0.22 14.24 14.84
N ALA A 67 -1.00 14.35 15.38
CA ALA A 67 -1.52 13.44 16.40
C ALA A 67 -1.66 11.99 15.90
N ALA A 68 -1.88 11.81 14.60
CA ALA A 68 -2.00 10.50 13.97
C ALA A 68 -0.67 10.00 13.38
N ALA A 69 0.42 10.77 13.49
CA ALA A 69 1.67 10.53 12.77
C ALA A 69 1.45 10.24 11.27
N ALA A 70 0.48 10.94 10.68
CA ALA A 70 0.02 10.72 9.33
C ALA A 70 0.25 11.92 8.42
N GLN A 71 0.53 11.64 7.16
CA GLN A 71 0.60 12.64 6.09
C GLN A 71 -0.24 12.17 4.91
N TRP A 72 -1.07 13.08 4.41
CA TRP A 72 -1.89 12.90 3.23
C TRP A 72 -1.29 13.65 2.06
N SER A 73 -1.31 13.05 0.88
CA SER A 73 -0.77 13.63 -0.34
C SER A 73 -1.79 13.51 -1.47
N PHE A 74 -2.14 14.66 -2.05
CA PHE A 74 -3.06 14.81 -3.17
C PHE A 74 -2.28 15.31 -4.39
N PRO A 75 -2.28 14.57 -5.51
CA PRO A 75 -1.57 14.97 -6.71
C PRO A 75 -2.22 16.22 -7.34
N PRO A 76 -1.44 17.07 -8.03
CA PRO A 76 -1.97 18.22 -8.77
C PRO A 76 -2.93 17.80 -9.87
N VAL A 77 -3.81 18.73 -10.26
CA VAL A 77 -4.56 18.64 -11.52
C VAL A 77 -3.57 18.47 -12.68
N GLY A 78 -3.80 17.46 -13.53
CA GLY A 78 -2.91 17.11 -14.65
C GLY A 78 -1.92 16.00 -14.35
N HIS A 79 -1.77 15.59 -13.09
CA HIS A 79 -1.08 14.35 -12.77
C HIS A 79 -1.87 13.14 -13.28
N ALA A 80 -1.20 12.09 -13.77
CA ALA A 80 -1.87 10.91 -14.35
C ALA A 80 -2.81 10.20 -13.37
N ALA A 81 -2.50 10.26 -12.08
CA ALA A 81 -3.29 9.69 -10.99
C ALA A 81 -4.23 10.72 -10.33
N TYR A 82 -4.51 11.86 -10.96
CA TYR A 82 -5.55 12.77 -10.46
C TYR A 82 -6.95 12.29 -10.90
N PRO A 83 -7.96 12.26 -10.02
CA PRO A 83 -7.89 12.52 -8.58
C PRO A 83 -7.50 11.26 -7.78
N ALA A 84 -6.59 11.44 -6.82
CA ALA A 84 -6.21 10.42 -5.85
C ALA A 84 -5.79 11.04 -4.51
N VAL A 85 -5.67 10.19 -3.49
CA VAL A 85 -5.06 10.54 -2.23
C VAL A 85 -4.31 9.33 -1.67
N LEU A 86 -3.11 9.56 -1.15
CA LEU A 86 -2.41 8.61 -0.31
C LEU A 86 -2.37 9.12 1.12
N ARG A 87 -2.47 8.20 2.08
CA ARG A 87 -2.24 8.46 3.50
C ARG A 87 -1.09 7.60 3.97
N ARG A 88 -0.01 8.24 4.39
CA ARG A 88 1.16 7.59 4.97
C ARG A 88 1.17 7.75 6.47
N THR A 89 1.21 6.65 7.21
CA THR A 89 1.28 6.64 8.67
C THR A 89 2.60 6.00 9.11
N MET A 90 3.36 6.69 9.96
CA MET A 90 4.53 6.06 10.61
C MET A 90 4.03 5.11 11.70
N VAL A 91 4.39 3.83 11.58
CA VAL A 91 4.05 2.79 12.56
C VAL A 91 5.33 2.12 13.05
N ARG A 92 5.29 1.53 14.25
CA ARG A 92 6.38 0.70 14.75
C ARG A 92 6.07 -0.76 14.44
N GLY A 93 6.95 -1.40 13.68
CA GLY A 93 6.89 -2.82 13.38
C GLY A 93 7.14 -3.69 14.63
N ALA A 94 6.82 -4.98 14.52
CA ALA A 94 7.03 -5.96 15.59
C ALA A 94 8.52 -6.10 15.98
N ASP A 95 9.42 -5.82 15.05
CA ASP A 95 10.88 -5.76 15.22
C ASP A 95 11.36 -4.44 15.87
N GLY A 96 10.43 -3.58 16.27
CA GLY A 96 10.70 -2.26 16.83
C GLY A 96 11.14 -1.23 15.79
N GLN A 97 11.24 -1.57 14.50
CA GLN A 97 11.66 -0.64 13.46
C GLN A 97 10.50 0.28 13.04
N VAL A 98 10.83 1.51 12.61
CA VAL A 98 9.84 2.39 12.01
C VAL A 98 9.55 1.92 10.60
N GLN A 99 8.26 1.75 10.29
CA GLN A 99 7.73 1.41 8.98
C GLN A 99 6.72 2.48 8.55
N VAL A 100 6.54 2.65 7.24
CA VAL A 100 5.54 3.56 6.69
C VAL A 100 4.38 2.76 6.10
N ARG A 101 3.23 2.75 6.78
CA ARG A 101 2.00 2.19 6.22
C ARG A 101 1.39 3.19 5.24
N THR A 102 0.99 2.72 4.07
CA THR A 102 0.34 3.55 3.04
C THR A 102 -1.05 3.02 2.74
N ASP A 103 -2.05 3.87 2.95
CA ASP A 103 -3.44 3.67 2.54
C ASP A 103 -3.72 4.59 1.32
N HIS A 104 -4.67 4.24 0.45
CA HIS A 104 -4.97 5.07 -0.72
C HIS A 104 -6.45 5.04 -1.11
N LEU A 105 -6.88 6.09 -1.81
CA LEU A 105 -8.14 6.20 -2.55
C LEU A 105 -7.83 6.86 -3.88
N CYS A 106 -8.17 6.19 -4.98
CA CYS A 106 -7.83 6.65 -6.33
C CYS A 106 -9.04 6.50 -7.24
N GLU A 107 -9.38 7.57 -7.95
CA GLU A 107 -10.51 7.63 -8.89
C GLU A 107 -10.04 7.70 -10.35
N SER A 108 -8.73 7.59 -10.56
CA SER A 108 -8.08 7.52 -11.88
C SER A 108 -7.99 6.07 -12.41
N PRO A 109 -7.56 5.87 -13.67
CA PRO A 109 -7.29 4.53 -14.18
C PRO A 109 -6.31 3.74 -13.30
N ALA A 110 -6.59 2.46 -13.10
CA ALA A 110 -5.83 1.60 -12.17
C ALA A 110 -4.31 1.62 -12.39
N ALA A 111 -3.86 1.64 -13.66
CA ALA A 111 -2.44 1.71 -13.98
C ALA A 111 -1.77 3.00 -13.47
N ALA A 112 -2.46 4.14 -13.51
CA ALA A 112 -1.96 5.40 -13.00
C ALA A 112 -1.88 5.38 -11.45
N CYS A 113 -2.89 4.82 -10.79
CA CYS A 113 -2.89 4.63 -9.34
C CYS A 113 -1.74 3.73 -8.88
N GLN A 114 -1.48 2.64 -9.61
CA GLN A 114 -0.38 1.72 -9.32
C GLN A 114 0.98 2.38 -9.52
N ALA A 115 1.15 3.18 -10.58
CA ALA A 115 2.37 3.95 -10.79
C ALA A 115 2.64 4.93 -9.63
N LEU A 116 1.59 5.63 -9.18
CA LEU A 116 1.68 6.53 -8.02
C LEU A 116 2.07 5.76 -6.73
N LEU A 117 1.48 4.60 -6.48
CA LEU A 117 1.83 3.76 -5.33
C LEU A 117 3.29 3.30 -5.37
N ALA A 118 3.79 2.92 -6.55
CA ALA A 118 5.17 2.50 -6.73
C ALA A 118 6.17 3.65 -6.47
N GLU A 119 5.85 4.86 -6.93
CA GLU A 119 6.64 6.06 -6.62
C GLU A 119 6.73 6.32 -5.11
N PHE A 120 5.58 6.27 -4.43
CA PHE A 120 5.52 6.49 -2.99
C PHE A 120 6.19 5.37 -2.19
N ALA A 121 6.16 4.12 -2.67
CA ALA A 121 6.89 3.02 -2.04
C ALA A 121 8.40 3.31 -2.01
N GLN A 122 8.98 3.76 -3.11
CA GLN A 122 10.40 4.13 -3.16
C GLN A 122 10.73 5.31 -2.23
N LEU A 123 9.83 6.29 -2.12
CA LEU A 123 10.00 7.40 -1.18
C LEU A 123 9.96 6.91 0.28
N ASN A 124 9.06 6.00 0.59
CA ASN A 124 8.89 5.45 1.92
C ASN A 124 10.13 4.67 2.37
N GLU A 125 10.71 3.86 1.48
CA GLU A 125 11.97 3.14 1.76
C GLU A 125 13.09 4.09 2.19
N ARG A 126 13.23 5.24 1.50
CA ARG A 126 14.23 6.26 1.88
C ARG A 126 13.95 6.86 3.26
N ILE A 127 12.69 7.12 3.59
CA ILE A 127 12.27 7.63 4.89
C ILE A 127 12.62 6.61 5.99
N GLU A 128 12.28 5.35 5.79
CA GLU A 128 12.56 4.29 6.74
C GLU A 128 14.06 4.12 6.96
N GLN A 129 14.86 4.06 5.89
CA GLN A 129 16.32 3.97 5.99
C GLN A 129 16.91 5.14 6.79
N ALA A 130 16.46 6.37 6.54
CA ALA A 130 16.90 7.55 7.26
C ALA A 130 16.51 7.52 8.76
N LYS A 131 15.39 6.90 9.12
CA LYS A 131 15.00 6.72 10.52
C LYS A 131 15.82 5.62 11.21
N ARG A 132 16.10 4.52 10.51
CA ARG A 132 16.94 3.41 11.02
C ARG A 132 18.36 3.88 11.33
N SER A 133 18.97 4.66 10.43
CA SER A 133 20.35 5.16 10.64
C SER A 133 20.47 6.09 11.85
N ARG A 134 19.45 6.92 12.13
CA ARG A 134 19.40 7.80 13.31
C ARG A 134 19.15 7.05 14.62
N GLY A 135 18.52 5.88 14.58
CA GLY A 135 18.24 5.05 15.76
C GLY A 135 19.39 4.11 16.15
N ARG A 136 20.41 3.95 15.30
CA ARG A 136 21.59 3.13 15.56
C ARG A 136 22.49 3.88 16.57
N PRO A 137 22.76 3.32 17.77
CA PRO A 137 23.78 3.90 18.65
C PRO A 137 25.14 3.91 17.93
N PRO A 138 26.00 4.93 18.18
CA PRO A 138 27.32 4.98 17.56
C PRO A 138 28.09 3.70 17.83
N ALA A 139 28.82 3.20 16.83
CA ALA A 139 29.66 2.02 17.00
C ALA A 139 30.68 2.29 18.13
N PRO A 140 30.92 1.32 19.04
CA PRO A 140 31.97 1.47 20.03
C PRO A 140 33.33 1.66 19.30
N PRO A 141 34.26 2.44 19.89
CA PRO A 141 35.55 2.69 19.27
C PRO A 141 36.26 1.36 19.00
N ALA A 142 36.88 1.24 17.82
CA ALA A 142 37.65 0.07 17.48
C ALA A 142 38.83 -0.05 18.46
N SER A 143 38.87 -1.13 19.23
CA SER A 143 40.03 -1.47 20.05
C SER A 143 41.19 -1.81 19.12
N GLY A 144 42.03 -0.83 18.81
CA GLY A 144 43.30 -1.03 18.14
C GLY A 144 44.25 -1.77 19.09
N GLY A 145 44.76 -2.91 18.63
CA GLY A 145 45.88 -3.64 19.24
C GLY A 145 47.19 -3.28 18.58
#